data_AF-A0A4U5MLT3-F1
#
_entry.id   AF-A0A4U5MLT3-F1
#
_cell.length_a   1.000
_cell.length_b   1.000
_cell.length_c   1.000
_cell.angle_alpha   90.00
_cell.angle_beta   90.00
_cell.angle_gamma   90.00
#
_symmetry.space_group_name_H-M   'P 1'
#
loop_
_entity.id
_entity.type
_entity.pdbx_description
1 polymer ?
#
loop_
_entity_poly.entity_id
_entity_poly.type
_entity_poly.pdbx_seq_one_letter_code
_entity_poly.pdbx_strand_id
1 'polypeptide(L)'
;MGLSLNLKSCREMDYTVHLPTLKTILITSYKTFKLFFGSFLRLHEANTKVFKDRLNYFFSRYLSLLKVNQMPLVDYFAGVDFLQLEPVDFLRVETLTAQVQEAFPQIEKVMFLYQNRLMWYSVSKVDVIVLFRYLTQSFLPTSLRAELKPDSHLNRRPSGSPSQHEGKFLSGPSDLTKTGSDESFKDMKCPVVFLSTDEESRHLSSSQLIVYRALNATMCMFVKKNINKDILHNLDAFLGPELSKLASRIGEVYGNSNNGIKAEADYFHFIYYNPVSLSVKTSFGLSTDGNSNNTQSLIVPKSVYRMACEVCENFIADGEDFGQVQCKGDDDWWIVGRKSNGRILILFLPPRPPTTMNDVDGHVNQIIKTHFDSIFVI
;
A
#
# COMPACT_ATOMS: atom_id res chain seq x y z
N MET A 1 13.47 -0.98 6.88
CA MET A 1 13.54 -2.26 6.16
C MET A 1 12.58 -3.18 6.89
N GLY A 2 11.53 -3.70 6.25
CA GLY A 2 10.69 -4.71 6.90
C GLY A 2 11.48 -6.00 7.15
N LEU A 3 11.26 -6.64 8.29
CA LEU A 3 11.89 -7.90 8.68
C LEU A 3 11.32 -9.03 7.82
N SER A 4 12.16 -9.82 7.17
CA SER A 4 11.68 -11.08 6.60
C SER A 4 11.23 -12.00 7.74
N LEU A 5 10.14 -12.74 7.54
CA LEU A 5 9.69 -13.76 8.49
C LEU A 5 10.61 -14.99 8.44
N ASN A 6 11.86 -14.81 8.87
CA ASN A 6 12.82 -15.86 9.11
C ASN A 6 13.09 -15.94 10.61
N LEU A 7 12.97 -17.12 11.20
CA LEU A 7 13.18 -17.35 12.63
C LEU A 7 14.54 -16.84 13.12
N LYS A 8 15.61 -17.02 12.34
CA LYS A 8 16.95 -16.54 12.68
C LYS A 8 16.98 -15.01 12.72
N SER A 9 16.51 -14.37 11.66
CA SER A 9 16.45 -12.90 11.59
C SER A 9 15.54 -12.29 12.64
N CYS A 10 14.41 -12.93 12.96
CA CYS A 10 13.51 -12.48 14.04
C CYS A 10 14.14 -12.62 15.42
N ARG A 11 14.95 -13.67 15.66
CA ARG A 11 15.70 -13.86 16.92
C ARG A 11 16.86 -12.88 17.04
N GLU A 12 17.65 -12.70 15.98
CA GLU A 12 18.75 -11.72 15.93
C GLU A 12 18.24 -10.30 16.18
N MET A 13 17.05 -9.98 15.67
CA MET A 13 16.44 -8.66 15.81
C MET A 13 15.54 -8.54 17.05
N ASP A 14 15.41 -9.59 17.87
CA ASP A 14 14.51 -9.67 19.05
C ASP A 14 13.12 -9.10 18.75
N TYR A 15 12.46 -9.68 17.74
CA TYR A 15 11.16 -9.22 17.24
C TYR A 15 10.04 -9.43 18.26
N THR A 16 9.24 -8.38 18.50
CA THR A 16 8.06 -8.46 19.38
C THR A 16 6.97 -9.34 18.75
N VAL A 17 6.77 -10.52 19.34
CA VAL A 17 5.73 -11.46 18.90
C VAL A 17 4.38 -11.03 19.45
N HIS A 18 3.46 -10.65 18.56
CA HIS A 18 2.08 -10.30 18.89
C HIS A 18 1.10 -11.21 18.14
N LEU A 19 0.39 -12.08 18.86
CA LEU A 19 -0.46 -13.14 18.28
C LEU A 19 -1.58 -12.59 17.38
N PRO A 20 -2.33 -11.54 17.76
CA PRO A 20 -3.34 -10.94 16.88
C PRO A 20 -2.74 -10.42 15.57
N THR A 21 -1.56 -9.80 15.60
CA THR A 21 -0.85 -9.37 14.38
C THR A 21 -0.52 -10.56 13.49
N LEU A 22 0.03 -11.64 14.05
CA LEU A 22 0.36 -12.84 13.28
C LEU A 22 -0.87 -13.46 12.62
N LYS A 23 -2.01 -13.48 13.32
CA LYS A 23 -3.29 -13.92 12.76
C LYS A 23 -3.70 -13.05 11.56
N THR A 24 -3.61 -11.72 11.68
CA THR A 24 -3.89 -10.79 10.57
C THR A 24 -2.96 -11.01 9.38
N ILE A 25 -1.67 -11.25 9.63
CA ILE A 25 -0.68 -11.55 8.59
C ILE A 25 -1.04 -12.85 7.86
N LEU A 26 -1.43 -13.90 8.57
CA LEU A 26 -1.84 -15.18 7.97
C LEU A 26 -3.12 -15.03 7.13
N ILE A 27 -4.12 -14.30 7.64
CA ILE A 27 -5.34 -14.00 6.89
C ILE A 27 -4.99 -13.23 5.61
N THR A 28 -4.12 -12.23 5.71
CA THR A 28 -3.66 -11.45 4.55
C THR A 28 -2.91 -12.34 3.56
N SER A 29 -2.08 -13.26 4.03
CA SER A 29 -1.35 -14.23 3.20
C SER A 29 -2.30 -15.13 2.42
N TYR A 30 -3.37 -15.62 3.06
CA TYR A 30 -4.44 -16.34 2.37
C TYR A 30 -5.14 -15.48 1.33
N LYS A 31 -5.48 -14.23 1.65
CA LYS A 31 -6.12 -13.33 0.68
C LYS A 31 -5.20 -13.05 -0.52
N THR A 32 -3.89 -12.93 -0.31
CA THR A 32 -2.92 -12.81 -1.41
C THR A 32 -2.88 -14.09 -2.26
N PHE A 33 -2.95 -15.28 -1.65
CA PHE A 33 -3.11 -16.51 -2.43
C PHE A 33 -4.43 -16.48 -3.25
N LYS A 34 -5.54 -16.11 -2.61
CA LYS A 34 -6.87 -16.00 -3.24
C LYS A 34 -6.81 -15.09 -4.46
N LEU A 35 -6.07 -13.99 -4.37
CA LEU A 35 -5.89 -13.03 -5.46
C LEU A 35 -5.30 -13.66 -6.73
N PHE A 36 -4.39 -14.64 -6.64
CA PHE A 36 -3.73 -15.22 -7.82
C PHE A 36 -4.25 -16.61 -8.24
N PHE A 37 -4.82 -17.35 -7.30
CA PHE A 37 -5.23 -18.75 -7.54
C PHE A 37 -6.73 -18.99 -7.35
N GLY A 38 -7.47 -18.01 -6.83
CA GLY A 38 -8.86 -18.14 -6.44
C GLY A 38 -9.04 -18.80 -5.06
N SER A 39 -10.29 -19.08 -4.70
CA SER A 39 -10.64 -19.66 -3.39
C SER A 39 -10.12 -21.09 -3.21
N PHE A 40 -9.68 -21.44 -2.00
CA PHE A 40 -9.30 -22.81 -1.63
C PHE A 40 -10.39 -23.85 -1.92
N LEU A 41 -11.65 -23.53 -1.62
CA LEU A 41 -12.78 -24.45 -1.78
C LEU A 41 -12.89 -24.96 -3.23
N ARG A 42 -12.90 -24.02 -4.19
CA ARG A 42 -12.92 -24.34 -5.63
C ARG A 42 -11.72 -25.17 -6.10
N LEU A 43 -10.53 -24.92 -5.55
CA LEU A 43 -9.32 -25.67 -5.94
C LEU A 43 -9.29 -27.07 -5.33
N HIS A 44 -9.76 -27.20 -4.09
CA HIS A 44 -9.82 -28.45 -3.38
C HIS A 44 -10.82 -29.42 -4.04
N GLU A 45 -12.00 -28.92 -4.41
CA GLU A 45 -13.03 -29.68 -5.14
C GLU A 45 -12.56 -30.11 -6.53
N ALA A 46 -11.76 -29.29 -7.21
CA ALA A 46 -11.27 -29.59 -8.55
C ALA A 46 -10.18 -30.67 -8.56
N ASN A 47 -9.11 -30.50 -7.77
CA ASN A 47 -8.01 -31.47 -7.71
C ASN A 47 -7.13 -31.26 -6.47
N THR A 48 -7.21 -32.18 -5.51
CA THR A 48 -6.46 -32.10 -4.25
C THR A 48 -4.95 -32.12 -4.44
N LYS A 49 -4.41 -32.84 -5.43
CA LYS A 49 -2.97 -32.91 -5.67
C LYS A 49 -2.45 -31.57 -6.21
N VAL A 50 -3.11 -31.04 -7.25
CA VAL A 50 -2.77 -29.73 -7.82
C VAL A 50 -2.94 -28.61 -6.79
N PHE A 51 -3.94 -28.72 -5.91
CA PHE A 51 -4.11 -27.77 -4.81
C PHE A 51 -2.91 -27.77 -3.86
N LYS A 52 -2.45 -28.95 -3.41
CA LYS A 52 -1.25 -29.08 -2.57
C LYS A 52 0.00 -28.53 -3.26
N ASP A 53 0.17 -28.81 -4.55
CA ASP A 53 1.31 -28.30 -5.33
C ASP A 53 1.28 -26.76 -5.43
N ARG A 54 0.10 -26.16 -5.67
CA ARG A 54 -0.08 -24.69 -5.69
C ARG A 54 0.17 -24.05 -4.34
N LEU A 55 -0.28 -24.66 -3.25
CA LEU A 55 0.00 -24.18 -1.89
C LEU A 55 1.51 -24.18 -1.62
N ASN A 56 2.19 -25.29 -1.92
CA ASN A 56 3.63 -25.39 -1.70
C ASN A 56 4.38 -24.36 -2.57
N TYR A 57 4.02 -24.24 -3.85
CA TYR A 57 4.60 -23.26 -4.76
C TYR A 57 4.45 -21.82 -4.23
N PHE A 58 3.25 -21.43 -3.81
CA PHE A 58 3.01 -20.07 -3.35
C PHE A 58 3.65 -19.80 -1.98
N PHE A 59 3.34 -20.61 -0.96
CA PHE A 59 3.73 -20.30 0.41
C PHE A 59 5.24 -20.46 0.66
N SER A 60 5.92 -21.40 -0.02
CA SER A 60 7.39 -21.53 0.10
C SER A 60 8.13 -20.25 -0.31
N ARG A 61 7.68 -19.59 -1.37
CA ARG A 61 8.25 -18.34 -1.87
C ARG A 61 7.67 -17.11 -1.18
N TYR A 62 6.37 -17.09 -0.93
CA TYR A 62 5.70 -15.92 -0.37
C TYR A 62 6.17 -15.66 1.07
N LEU A 63 6.23 -16.69 1.92
CA LEU A 63 6.65 -16.53 3.32
C LEU A 63 8.11 -16.08 3.45
N SER A 64 8.98 -16.49 2.54
CA SER A 64 10.39 -16.06 2.54
C SER A 64 10.58 -14.61 2.09
N LEU A 65 9.68 -14.10 1.24
CA LEU A 65 9.69 -12.71 0.78
C LEU A 65 8.83 -11.77 1.67
N LEU A 66 7.99 -12.34 2.53
CA LEU A 66 7.06 -11.60 3.37
C LEU A 66 7.84 -10.76 4.38
N LYS A 67 7.67 -9.45 4.26
CA LYS A 67 8.24 -8.46 5.17
C LYS A 67 7.19 -8.00 6.18
N VAL A 68 7.57 -7.98 7.45
CA VAL A 68 6.79 -7.46 8.57
C VAL A 68 7.43 -6.19 9.13
N ASN A 69 6.61 -5.31 9.66
CA ASN A 69 7.03 -4.09 10.34
C ASN A 69 7.67 -4.45 11.69
N GLN A 70 8.66 -3.66 12.13
CA GLN A 70 9.22 -3.83 13.47
C GLN A 70 8.17 -3.57 14.55
N MET A 71 7.27 -2.60 14.31
CA MET A 71 6.13 -2.32 15.16
C MET A 71 4.92 -3.19 14.75
N PRO A 72 4.53 -4.22 15.52
CA PRO A 72 3.53 -5.20 15.10
C PRO A 72 2.12 -4.62 14.90
N LEU A 73 1.78 -3.53 15.59
CA LEU A 73 0.46 -2.89 15.44
C LEU A 73 0.24 -2.31 14.03
N VAL A 74 1.31 -1.92 13.33
CA VAL A 74 1.20 -1.45 11.94
C VAL A 74 0.68 -2.58 11.03
N ASP A 75 1.21 -3.80 11.21
CA ASP A 75 0.74 -4.97 10.47
C ASP A 75 -0.61 -5.49 10.98
N TYR A 76 -0.95 -5.22 12.25
CA TYR A 76 -2.25 -5.57 12.83
C TYR A 76 -3.40 -4.83 12.16
N PHE A 77 -3.25 -3.52 11.96
CA PHE A 77 -4.29 -2.71 11.32
C PHE A 77 -4.47 -3.03 9.83
N ALA A 78 -3.39 -3.50 9.17
CA ALA A 78 -3.41 -3.98 7.78
C ALA A 78 -4.17 -3.05 6.81
N GLY A 79 -3.99 -1.74 6.94
CA GLY A 79 -4.70 -0.76 6.11
C GLY A 79 -3.90 -0.27 4.90
N VAL A 80 -4.38 0.84 4.34
CA VAL A 80 -3.89 1.45 3.10
C VAL A 80 -3.46 2.88 3.39
N ASP A 81 -2.31 3.27 2.84
CA ASP A 81 -1.85 4.65 2.89
C ASP A 81 -2.53 5.44 1.78
N PHE A 82 -3.44 6.35 2.16
CA PHE A 82 -4.18 7.21 1.25
C PHE A 82 -3.52 8.59 1.16
N LEU A 83 -3.35 9.08 -0.06
CA LEU A 83 -3.03 10.49 -0.28
C LEU A 83 -4.34 11.29 -0.25
N GLN A 84 -4.49 12.11 0.79
CA GLN A 84 -5.63 13.03 0.91
C GLN A 84 -5.49 14.14 -0.13
N LEU A 85 -6.52 14.28 -0.96
CA LEU A 85 -6.60 15.28 -2.00
C LEU A 85 -7.65 16.33 -1.62
N GLU A 86 -7.41 17.57 -2.02
CA GLU A 86 -8.43 18.61 -2.02
C GLU A 86 -9.58 18.23 -2.96
N PRO A 87 -10.83 18.65 -2.67
CA PRO A 87 -12.01 18.23 -3.44
C PRO A 87 -11.89 18.40 -4.95
N VAL A 88 -11.24 19.49 -5.40
CA VAL A 88 -11.07 19.78 -6.84
C VAL A 88 -10.10 18.80 -7.49
N ASP A 89 -9.01 18.41 -6.82
CA ASP A 89 -8.06 17.45 -7.36
C ASP A 89 -8.61 16.02 -7.29
N PHE A 90 -9.39 15.71 -6.25
CA PHE A 90 -10.14 14.44 -6.19
C PHE A 90 -11.08 14.30 -7.41
N LEU A 91 -11.88 15.33 -7.72
CA LEU A 91 -12.78 15.32 -8.86
C LEU A 91 -12.04 15.15 -10.20
N ARG A 92 -10.84 15.71 -10.33
CA ARG A 92 -10.00 15.50 -11.53
C ARG A 92 -9.57 14.04 -11.68
N VAL A 93 -9.15 13.40 -10.59
CA VAL A 93 -8.79 11.98 -10.60
C VAL A 93 -10.01 11.15 -10.99
N GLU A 94 -11.16 11.40 -10.36
CA GLU A 94 -12.41 10.71 -10.64
C GLU A 94 -12.84 10.89 -12.11
N THR A 95 -12.79 12.12 -12.62
CA THR A 95 -13.12 12.44 -14.02
C THR A 95 -12.22 11.69 -14.99
N LEU A 96 -10.91 11.68 -14.77
CA LEU A 96 -9.98 10.93 -15.62
C LEU A 96 -10.28 9.43 -15.58
N THR A 97 -10.56 8.87 -14.39
CA THR A 97 -10.93 7.45 -14.29
C THR A 97 -12.22 7.13 -15.02
N ALA A 98 -13.23 7.98 -14.94
CA ALA A 98 -14.49 7.82 -15.66
C ALA A 98 -14.28 7.88 -17.18
N GLN A 99 -13.51 8.85 -17.67
CA GLN A 99 -13.19 8.98 -19.09
C GLN A 99 -12.42 7.77 -19.63
N VAL A 100 -11.48 7.21 -18.85
CA VAL A 100 -10.78 5.98 -19.22
C VAL A 100 -11.75 4.81 -19.34
N GLN A 101 -12.66 4.65 -18.38
CA GLN A 101 -13.64 3.55 -18.41
C GLN A 101 -14.68 3.71 -19.54
N GLU A 102 -15.06 4.94 -19.88
CA GLU A 102 -15.95 5.26 -20.99
C GLU A 102 -15.27 4.98 -22.35
N ALA A 103 -14.04 5.45 -22.53
CA ALA A 103 -13.28 5.27 -23.77
C ALA A 103 -12.83 3.82 -23.98
N PHE A 104 -12.60 3.06 -22.89
CA PHE A 104 -12.12 1.69 -22.92
C PHE A 104 -12.99 0.76 -22.05
N PRO A 105 -14.18 0.36 -22.53
CA PRO A 105 -15.15 -0.43 -21.76
C PRO A 105 -14.66 -1.82 -21.32
N GLN A 106 -13.50 -2.30 -21.82
CA GLN A 106 -12.89 -3.53 -21.34
C GLN A 106 -12.28 -3.36 -19.92
N ILE A 107 -11.98 -2.12 -19.51
CA ILE A 107 -11.44 -1.76 -18.20
C ILE A 107 -12.61 -1.64 -17.23
N GLU A 108 -12.76 -2.61 -16.34
CA GLU A 108 -13.90 -2.63 -15.42
C GLU A 108 -13.63 -1.93 -14.10
N LYS A 109 -12.41 -2.08 -13.60
CA LYS A 109 -11.99 -1.53 -12.31
C LYS A 109 -10.65 -0.84 -12.48
N VAL A 110 -10.42 0.18 -11.67
CA VAL A 110 -9.19 0.98 -11.68
C VAL A 110 -8.73 1.21 -10.24
N MET A 111 -7.42 1.28 -10.04
CA MET A 111 -6.78 1.84 -8.85
C MET A 111 -5.77 2.89 -9.28
N PHE A 112 -5.83 4.06 -8.67
CA PHE A 112 -4.95 5.17 -8.98
C PHE A 112 -4.05 5.45 -7.78
N LEU A 113 -2.73 5.36 -7.98
CA LEU A 113 -1.72 5.66 -6.98
C LEU A 113 -0.84 6.85 -7.38
N TYR A 114 -0.36 7.60 -6.40
CA TYR A 114 0.70 8.59 -6.55
C TYR A 114 1.78 8.36 -5.49
N GLN A 115 3.04 8.18 -5.91
CA GLN A 115 4.15 7.84 -5.00
C GLN A 115 3.82 6.67 -4.04
N ASN A 116 3.22 5.60 -4.58
CA ASN A 116 2.79 4.41 -3.84
C ASN A 116 1.67 4.65 -2.79
N ARG A 117 1.03 5.82 -2.78
CA ARG A 117 -0.16 6.10 -1.96
C ARG A 117 -1.41 6.02 -2.81
N LEU A 118 -2.47 5.43 -2.27
CA LEU A 118 -3.73 5.28 -2.98
C LEU A 118 -4.49 6.61 -2.99
N MET A 119 -4.95 7.04 -4.16
CA MET A 119 -5.79 8.23 -4.30
C MET A 119 -7.24 7.87 -4.59
N TRP A 120 -7.44 6.85 -5.43
CA TRP A 120 -8.75 6.45 -5.87
C TRP A 120 -8.77 4.95 -6.21
N TYR A 121 -9.92 4.31 -6.04
CA TYR A 121 -10.13 2.92 -6.45
C TYR A 121 -11.61 2.62 -6.72
N SER A 122 -11.88 1.70 -7.65
CA SER A 122 -13.21 1.10 -7.87
C SER A 122 -13.27 -0.41 -7.61
N VAL A 123 -12.17 -1.00 -7.13
CA VAL A 123 -12.16 -2.40 -6.69
C VAL A 123 -12.94 -2.57 -5.38
N SER A 124 -13.48 -3.77 -5.14
CA SER A 124 -14.23 -4.05 -3.91
C SER A 124 -13.35 -3.87 -2.67
N LYS A 125 -13.90 -3.25 -1.62
CA LYS A 125 -13.18 -2.91 -0.38
C LYS A 125 -12.47 -4.11 0.24
N VAL A 126 -13.04 -5.31 0.09
CA VAL A 126 -12.51 -6.57 0.63
C VAL A 126 -11.15 -6.96 0.04
N ASP A 127 -10.84 -6.49 -1.18
CA ASP A 127 -9.60 -6.81 -1.90
C ASP A 127 -8.61 -5.63 -1.97
N VAL A 128 -9.03 -4.40 -1.65
CA VAL A 128 -8.19 -3.18 -1.75
C VAL A 128 -6.87 -3.35 -1.01
N ILE A 129 -6.89 -3.81 0.24
CA ILE A 129 -5.69 -3.96 1.08
C ILE A 129 -4.67 -4.88 0.40
N VAL A 130 -5.15 -6.03 -0.10
CA VAL A 130 -4.28 -7.09 -0.64
C VAL A 130 -3.71 -6.66 -1.98
N LEU A 131 -4.53 -6.02 -2.82
CA LEU A 131 -4.10 -5.42 -4.08
C LEU A 131 -3.09 -4.31 -3.86
N PHE A 132 -3.40 -3.36 -2.97
CA PHE A 132 -2.51 -2.25 -2.63
C PHE A 132 -1.16 -2.77 -2.13
N ARG A 133 -1.17 -3.76 -1.22
CA ARG A 133 0.04 -4.40 -0.70
C ARG A 133 0.85 -5.08 -1.80
N TYR A 134 0.21 -5.85 -2.67
CA TYR A 134 0.87 -6.49 -3.81
C TYR A 134 1.51 -5.45 -4.75
N LEU A 135 0.76 -4.41 -5.11
CA LEU A 135 1.21 -3.36 -6.02
C LEU A 135 2.42 -2.62 -5.45
N THR A 136 2.34 -2.16 -4.21
CA THR A 136 3.35 -1.30 -3.58
C THR A 136 4.57 -2.05 -3.06
N GLN A 137 4.41 -3.29 -2.57
CA GLN A 137 5.51 -4.04 -1.95
C GLN A 137 6.23 -4.97 -2.92
N SER A 138 5.55 -5.42 -3.99
CA SER A 138 6.08 -6.44 -4.89
C SER A 138 6.17 -5.95 -6.34
N PHE A 139 5.04 -5.52 -6.92
CA PHE A 139 4.96 -5.23 -8.34
C PHE A 139 5.77 -3.99 -8.74
N LEU A 140 5.41 -2.81 -8.20
CA LEU A 140 6.03 -1.54 -8.58
C LEU A 140 7.54 -1.50 -8.29
N PRO A 141 8.04 -1.95 -7.11
CA PRO A 141 9.49 -1.97 -6.87
C PRO A 141 10.23 -2.90 -7.84
N THR A 142 9.64 -4.04 -8.21
CA THR A 142 10.27 -4.98 -9.15
C THR A 142 10.33 -4.40 -10.56
N SER A 143 9.23 -3.80 -11.03
CA SER A 143 9.18 -3.15 -12.35
C SER A 143 10.15 -1.99 -12.44
N LEU A 144 10.20 -1.10 -11.43
CA LEU A 144 11.11 0.04 -11.42
C LEU A 144 12.58 -0.37 -11.32
N ARG A 145 12.93 -1.43 -10.56
CA ARG A 145 14.30 -1.96 -10.52
C ARG A 145 14.74 -2.58 -11.84
N ALA A 146 13.83 -3.19 -12.60
CA ALA A 146 14.14 -3.73 -13.91
C ALA A 146 14.59 -2.63 -14.89
N GLU A 147 14.09 -1.39 -14.72
CA GLU A 147 14.49 -0.23 -15.53
C GLU A 147 15.89 0.30 -15.22
N LEU A 148 16.39 0.10 -13.99
CA LEU A 148 17.69 0.62 -13.56
C LEU A 148 18.87 -0.26 -14.02
N LYS A 149 18.62 -1.43 -14.62
CA LYS A 149 19.68 -2.34 -15.06
C LYS A 149 20.35 -1.82 -16.35
N PRO A 150 21.69 -1.83 -16.44
CA PRO A 150 22.42 -1.29 -17.59
C PRO A 150 22.12 -2.01 -18.91
N ASP A 151 21.80 -3.31 -18.93
CA ASP A 151 21.40 -4.00 -20.17
C ASP A 151 20.05 -3.52 -20.76
N SER A 152 19.33 -2.65 -20.05
CA SER A 152 18.17 -1.92 -20.59
C SER A 152 18.56 -0.76 -21.53
N HIS A 153 19.83 -0.60 -21.91
CA HIS A 153 20.25 0.38 -22.91
C HIS A 153 19.65 0.14 -24.31
N LEU A 154 19.11 -1.05 -24.61
CA LEU A 154 18.25 -1.28 -25.77
C LEU A 154 16.78 -0.85 -25.56
N ASN A 155 16.40 -0.54 -24.32
CA ASN A 155 15.06 -0.16 -23.86
C ASN A 155 14.96 1.32 -23.45
N ARG A 156 16.08 2.07 -23.43
CA ARG A 156 15.96 3.53 -23.54
C ARG A 156 15.52 3.81 -24.97
N ARG A 157 14.26 4.21 -25.13
CA ARG A 157 13.83 4.87 -26.37
C ARG A 157 14.89 5.93 -26.69
N PRO A 158 15.46 5.94 -27.91
CA PRO A 158 16.46 6.93 -28.27
C PRO A 158 15.89 8.31 -27.96
N SER A 159 16.67 9.12 -27.23
CA SER A 159 16.42 10.54 -27.03
C SER A 159 16.23 11.17 -28.42
N GLY A 160 14.98 11.37 -28.82
CA GLY A 160 14.63 11.78 -30.19
C GLY A 160 13.40 11.10 -30.81
N SER A 161 12.81 10.07 -30.19
CA SER A 161 11.47 9.59 -30.59
C SER A 161 10.38 10.48 -29.98
N PRO A 162 9.54 11.17 -30.78
CA PRO A 162 8.59 12.16 -30.29
C PRO A 162 7.30 11.48 -29.80
N SER A 163 7.34 10.76 -28.69
CA SER A 163 6.13 10.59 -27.89
C SER A 163 5.94 11.87 -27.06
N GLN A 164 4.83 12.59 -27.25
CA GLN A 164 4.55 13.88 -26.60
C GLN A 164 4.34 13.81 -25.07
N HIS A 165 4.50 12.65 -24.44
CA HIS A 165 4.19 12.41 -23.03
C HIS A 165 5.18 11.46 -22.35
N GLU A 166 5.17 11.45 -21.01
CA GLU A 166 6.08 10.66 -20.17
C GLU A 166 5.49 9.34 -19.67
N GLY A 167 4.30 8.98 -20.16
CA GLY A 167 3.60 7.74 -19.83
C GLY A 167 4.21 6.47 -20.46
N LYS A 168 4.08 5.34 -19.75
CA LYS A 168 4.53 4.00 -20.19
C LYS A 168 3.79 2.85 -19.49
N PHE A 169 3.75 1.69 -20.11
CA PHE A 169 3.26 0.45 -19.49
C PHE A 169 4.33 -0.23 -18.60
N LEU A 170 3.95 -0.61 -17.37
CA LEU A 170 4.75 -1.42 -16.44
C LEU A 170 4.35 -2.91 -16.45
N SER A 171 3.11 -3.22 -16.83
CA SER A 171 2.70 -4.54 -17.30
C SER A 171 2.06 -4.40 -18.68
N GLY A 172 2.36 -5.34 -19.57
CA GLY A 172 1.99 -5.27 -20.98
C GLY A 172 3.24 -5.21 -21.88
N PRO A 173 3.07 -5.01 -23.19
CA PRO A 173 4.17 -4.96 -24.15
C PRO A 173 5.09 -3.77 -23.85
N SER A 174 6.37 -4.06 -23.64
CA SER A 174 7.40 -3.06 -23.31
C SER A 174 7.70 -2.09 -24.47
N ASP A 175 7.27 -2.42 -25.70
CA ASP A 175 7.52 -1.56 -26.86
C ASP A 175 6.37 -1.66 -27.88
N LEU A 176 5.55 -0.61 -27.94
CA LEU A 176 4.44 -0.49 -28.89
C LEU A 176 4.89 -0.16 -30.32
N THR A 177 6.14 0.27 -30.51
CA THR A 177 6.67 0.72 -31.82
C THR A 177 7.25 -0.41 -32.67
N LYS A 178 7.39 -1.63 -32.12
CA LYS A 178 7.88 -2.78 -32.88
C LYS A 178 6.74 -3.39 -33.71
N THR A 179 6.67 -3.00 -34.97
CA THR A 179 5.84 -3.62 -36.03
C THR A 179 6.40 -4.98 -36.47
N GLY A 180 6.82 -5.81 -35.50
CA GLY A 180 7.23 -7.19 -35.72
C GLY A 180 6.10 -8.14 -35.34
N SER A 181 5.91 -9.16 -36.17
CA SER A 181 4.96 -10.30 -36.11
C SER A 181 4.17 -10.55 -34.81
N ASP A 182 2.94 -11.04 -34.98
CA ASP A 182 1.99 -11.49 -33.94
C ASP A 182 2.55 -12.33 -32.79
N GLU A 183 3.75 -12.91 -32.95
CA GLU A 183 4.49 -13.64 -31.93
C GLU A 183 4.78 -12.80 -30.66
N SER A 184 5.03 -11.48 -30.80
CA SER A 184 5.37 -10.62 -29.64
C SER A 184 4.22 -10.41 -28.66
N PHE A 185 3.00 -10.78 -29.04
CA PHE A 185 1.79 -10.58 -28.24
C PHE A 185 1.42 -11.82 -27.41
N LYS A 186 1.91 -13.00 -27.80
CA LYS A 186 1.75 -14.25 -27.02
C LYS A 186 2.58 -14.26 -25.73
N ASP A 187 3.64 -13.47 -25.67
CA ASP A 187 4.49 -13.30 -24.48
C ASP A 187 4.00 -12.23 -23.50
N MET A 188 2.78 -11.71 -23.67
CA MET A 188 2.16 -10.72 -22.78
C MET A 188 1.92 -11.30 -21.39
N LYS A 189 2.90 -11.20 -20.49
CA LYS A 189 2.77 -11.61 -19.07
C LYS A 189 2.06 -10.53 -18.25
N CYS A 190 0.81 -10.22 -18.58
CA CYS A 190 -0.06 -9.45 -17.69
C CYS A 190 -0.48 -10.36 -16.51
N PRO A 191 -0.21 -9.97 -15.25
CA PRO A 191 -0.66 -10.75 -14.11
C PRO A 191 -2.18 -10.92 -14.15
N VAL A 192 -2.66 -12.15 -13.98
CA VAL A 192 -4.09 -12.43 -13.82
C VAL A 192 -4.41 -12.43 -12.33
N VAL A 193 -5.42 -11.66 -11.95
CA VAL A 193 -5.92 -11.57 -10.57
C VAL A 193 -7.39 -11.95 -10.50
N PHE A 194 -7.81 -12.52 -9.38
CA PHE A 194 -9.17 -12.90 -9.06
C PHE A 194 -9.73 -11.92 -8.03
N LEU A 195 -10.66 -11.08 -8.46
CA LEU A 195 -11.28 -10.04 -7.65
C LEU A 195 -12.70 -10.42 -7.28
N SER A 196 -13.13 -10.06 -6.08
CA SER A 196 -14.53 -10.13 -5.66
C SER A 196 -15.38 -9.20 -6.51
N THR A 197 -16.53 -9.71 -6.98
CA THR A 197 -17.47 -8.94 -7.80
C THR A 197 -18.11 -7.81 -7.00
N ASP A 198 -18.56 -8.12 -5.78
CA ASP A 198 -19.09 -7.17 -4.80
C ASP A 198 -18.62 -7.58 -3.38
N GLU A 199 -19.08 -6.91 -2.32
CA GLU A 199 -18.66 -7.19 -0.94
C GLU A 199 -19.36 -8.41 -0.31
N GLU A 200 -20.56 -8.77 -0.78
CA GLU A 200 -21.42 -9.80 -0.17
C GLU A 200 -21.31 -11.16 -0.88
N SER A 201 -20.98 -11.13 -2.16
CA SER A 201 -20.84 -12.29 -3.03
C SER A 201 -19.51 -12.98 -2.81
N ARG A 202 -19.57 -14.31 -2.82
CA ARG A 202 -18.38 -15.17 -2.85
C ARG A 202 -17.84 -15.34 -4.27
N HIS A 203 -18.38 -14.61 -5.24
CA HIS A 203 -18.03 -14.74 -6.64
C HIS A 203 -16.75 -13.96 -6.95
N LEU A 204 -15.82 -14.65 -7.61
CA LEU A 204 -14.55 -14.09 -8.06
C LEU A 204 -14.55 -13.98 -9.58
N SER A 205 -14.26 -12.79 -10.09
CA SER A 205 -13.98 -12.55 -11.51
C SER A 205 -12.49 -12.48 -11.76
N SER A 206 -12.00 -13.21 -12.75
CA SER A 206 -10.62 -13.08 -13.22
C SER A 206 -10.46 -11.85 -14.10
N SER A 207 -9.42 -11.05 -13.85
CA SER A 207 -9.07 -9.88 -14.63
C SER A 207 -7.57 -9.84 -14.89
N GLN A 208 -7.16 -9.39 -16.07
CA GLN A 208 -5.77 -9.06 -16.37
C GLN A 208 -5.43 -7.69 -15.77
N LEU A 209 -4.28 -7.59 -15.10
CA LEU A 209 -3.78 -6.35 -14.53
C LEU A 209 -2.84 -5.65 -15.50
N ILE A 210 -3.27 -4.50 -16.00
CA ILE A 210 -2.47 -3.58 -16.80
C ILE A 210 -2.10 -2.39 -15.93
N VAL A 211 -0.82 -2.08 -15.86
CA VAL A 211 -0.30 -0.99 -15.04
C VAL A 211 0.35 0.02 -15.96
N TYR A 212 -0.15 1.24 -15.95
CA TYR A 212 0.39 2.36 -16.70
C TYR A 212 0.95 3.40 -15.72
N ARG A 213 2.11 3.98 -16.03
CA ARG A 213 2.77 4.94 -15.16
C ARG A 213 3.21 6.15 -15.98
N ALA A 214 2.95 7.35 -15.46
CA ALA A 214 3.54 8.59 -15.94
C ALA A 214 4.05 9.38 -14.72
N LEU A 215 5.31 9.83 -14.77
CA LEU A 215 5.99 10.45 -13.62
C LEU A 215 5.88 9.59 -12.34
N ASN A 216 5.24 10.14 -11.31
CA ASN A 216 4.99 9.52 -10.01
C ASN A 216 3.58 8.94 -9.87
N ALA A 217 2.72 9.12 -10.87
CA ALA A 217 1.38 8.57 -10.92
C ALA A 217 1.36 7.20 -11.58
N THR A 218 0.60 6.28 -11.00
CA THR A 218 0.40 4.93 -11.50
C THR A 218 -1.09 4.65 -11.57
N MET A 219 -1.59 4.29 -12.75
CA MET A 219 -2.94 3.79 -12.95
C MET A 219 -2.90 2.28 -13.18
N CYS A 220 -3.53 1.53 -12.30
CA CYS A 220 -3.72 0.09 -12.39
C CYS A 220 -5.13 -0.21 -12.90
N MET A 221 -5.23 -0.88 -14.03
CA MET A 221 -6.47 -1.16 -14.76
C MET A 221 -6.71 -2.66 -14.80
N PHE A 222 -7.92 -3.07 -14.42
CA PHE A 222 -8.32 -4.48 -14.34
C PHE A 222 -9.30 -4.80 -15.46
N VAL A 223 -8.90 -5.73 -16.33
CA VAL A 223 -9.56 -5.95 -17.62
C VAL A 223 -10.07 -7.38 -17.71
N LYS A 224 -11.36 -7.56 -18.03
CA LYS A 224 -11.96 -8.91 -18.15
C LYS A 224 -11.72 -9.57 -19.51
N LYS A 225 -11.62 -8.79 -20.58
CA LYS A 225 -11.44 -9.28 -21.95
C LYS A 225 -9.97 -9.20 -22.34
N ASN A 226 -9.55 -10.09 -23.23
CA ASN A 226 -8.22 -9.97 -23.83
C ASN A 226 -8.11 -8.63 -24.55
N ILE A 227 -7.08 -7.88 -24.21
CA ILE A 227 -6.73 -6.64 -24.89
C ILE A 227 -5.80 -6.96 -26.06
N ASN A 228 -5.98 -6.27 -27.18
CA ASN A 228 -5.13 -6.36 -28.37
C ASN A 228 -4.12 -5.19 -28.43
N LYS A 229 -3.20 -5.22 -29.40
CA LYS A 229 -2.17 -4.17 -29.60
C LYS A 229 -2.82 -2.79 -29.81
N ASP A 230 -3.87 -2.74 -30.62
CA ASP A 230 -4.51 -1.49 -31.02
C ASP A 230 -5.15 -0.76 -29.83
N ILE A 231 -5.81 -1.50 -28.94
CA ILE A 231 -6.38 -0.95 -27.71
C ILE A 231 -5.28 -0.37 -26.82
N LEU A 232 -4.14 -1.06 -26.68
CA LEU A 232 -3.01 -0.55 -25.88
C LEU A 232 -2.39 0.70 -26.49
N HIS A 233 -2.27 0.75 -27.81
CA HIS A 233 -1.77 1.92 -28.52
C HIS A 233 -2.71 3.12 -28.33
N ASN A 234 -4.01 2.91 -28.48
CA ASN A 234 -5.02 3.95 -28.26
C ASN A 234 -5.06 4.41 -26.78
N LEU A 235 -4.89 3.47 -25.85
CA LEU A 235 -4.80 3.75 -24.43
C LEU A 235 -3.54 4.55 -24.09
N ASP A 236 -2.39 4.26 -24.68
CA ASP A 236 -1.15 5.04 -24.52
C ASP A 236 -1.34 6.49 -25.01
N ALA A 237 -1.88 6.64 -26.23
CA ALA A 237 -2.13 7.95 -26.83
C ALA A 237 -3.11 8.81 -26.02
N PHE A 238 -4.10 8.19 -25.37
CA PHE A 238 -5.07 8.87 -24.51
C PHE A 238 -4.51 9.15 -23.11
N LEU A 239 -4.03 8.11 -22.42
CA LEU A 239 -3.66 8.17 -21.01
C LEU A 239 -2.32 8.85 -20.79
N GLY A 240 -1.38 8.74 -21.73
CA GLY A 240 -0.06 9.33 -21.62
C GLY A 240 -0.10 10.83 -21.32
N PRO A 241 -0.69 11.68 -22.19
CA PRO A 241 -0.76 13.12 -21.97
C PRO A 241 -1.58 13.49 -20.73
N GLU A 242 -2.76 12.89 -20.54
CA GLU A 242 -3.67 13.25 -19.45
C GLU A 242 -3.13 12.84 -18.08
N LEU A 243 -2.52 11.65 -17.98
CA LEU A 243 -1.89 11.20 -16.75
C LEU A 243 -0.64 12.02 -16.43
N SER A 244 0.20 12.35 -17.42
CA SER A 244 1.36 13.24 -17.22
C SER A 244 0.93 14.60 -16.67
N LYS A 245 -0.08 15.25 -17.28
CA LYS A 245 -0.60 16.55 -16.81
C LYS A 245 -1.11 16.47 -15.36
N LEU A 246 -1.90 15.45 -15.06
CA LEU A 246 -2.45 15.26 -13.71
C LEU A 246 -1.34 14.97 -12.69
N ALA A 247 -0.35 14.14 -13.05
CA ALA A 247 0.76 13.79 -12.18
C ALA A 247 1.66 14.99 -11.86
N SER A 248 1.93 15.87 -12.82
CA SER A 248 2.69 17.11 -12.60
C SER A 248 1.96 18.03 -11.62
N ARG A 249 0.66 18.26 -11.83
CA ARG A 249 -0.17 19.08 -10.94
C ARG A 249 -0.18 18.54 -9.50
N ILE A 250 -0.39 17.23 -9.35
CA ILE A 250 -0.37 16.59 -8.02
C ILE A 250 1.04 16.71 -7.40
N GLY A 251 2.10 16.63 -8.20
CA GLY A 251 3.47 16.83 -7.72
C GLY A 251 3.75 18.24 -7.22
N GLU A 252 3.21 19.26 -7.88
CA GLU A 252 3.35 20.67 -7.46
C GLU A 252 2.67 20.94 -6.12
N VAL A 253 1.47 20.38 -5.91
CA VAL A 253 0.67 20.62 -4.70
C VAL A 253 1.09 19.70 -3.54
N TYR A 254 1.32 18.42 -3.82
CA TYR A 254 1.47 17.38 -2.78
C TYR A 254 2.86 16.72 -2.75
N GLY A 255 3.77 17.09 -3.67
CA GLY A 255 5.10 16.49 -3.78
C GLY A 255 5.94 16.62 -2.52
N ASN A 256 5.72 17.71 -1.75
CA ASN A 256 6.44 18.01 -0.51
C ASN A 256 5.67 17.67 0.78
N SER A 257 4.40 17.26 0.70
CA SER A 257 3.56 16.99 1.88
C SER A 257 4.10 15.87 2.79
N ASN A 258 5.09 15.11 2.34
CA ASN A 258 5.78 14.09 3.13
C ASN A 258 6.78 14.64 4.16
N ASN A 259 7.26 15.88 4.00
CA ASN A 259 8.37 16.37 4.83
C ASN A 259 7.92 16.86 6.21
N GLY A 260 6.71 17.41 6.36
CA GLY A 260 6.27 18.02 7.62
C GLY A 260 6.22 17.04 8.79
N ILE A 261 5.49 15.93 8.64
CA ILE A 261 5.32 14.93 9.72
C ILE A 261 6.56 14.04 9.87
N LYS A 262 7.33 13.80 8.79
CA LYS A 262 8.59 13.04 8.89
C LYS A 262 9.71 13.84 9.54
N ALA A 263 9.74 15.16 9.38
CA ALA A 263 10.71 16.04 10.05
C ALA A 263 10.49 16.10 11.57
N GLU A 264 9.27 15.81 12.03
CA GLU A 264 8.93 15.75 13.46
C GLU A 264 8.94 14.34 14.05
N ALA A 265 9.36 13.33 13.27
CA ALA A 265 9.62 11.98 13.79
C ALA A 265 10.73 11.97 14.88
N ASP A 266 11.45 13.09 15.03
CA ASP A 266 12.40 13.35 16.11
C ASP A 266 11.71 13.76 17.43
N TYR A 267 10.39 14.00 17.43
CA TYR A 267 9.61 14.42 18.61
C TYR A 267 8.58 13.39 19.06
N PHE A 268 7.96 12.64 18.14
CA PHE A 268 7.04 11.55 18.48
C PHE A 268 6.90 10.55 17.33
N HIS A 269 6.43 9.34 17.65
CA HIS A 269 5.93 8.41 16.65
C HIS A 269 4.43 8.20 16.80
N PHE A 270 3.77 7.79 15.72
CA PHE A 270 2.33 7.57 15.72
C PHE A 270 1.90 6.44 14.80
N ILE A 271 0.74 5.88 15.12
CA ILE A 271 -0.06 5.03 14.24
C ILE A 271 -1.49 5.56 14.26
N TYR A 272 -1.98 5.95 13.10
CA TYR A 272 -3.38 6.31 12.87
C TYR A 272 -4.06 5.23 12.05
N TYR A 273 -5.27 4.85 12.44
CA TYR A 273 -6.12 3.91 11.72
C TYR A 273 -7.58 4.40 11.67
N ASN A 274 -8.17 4.33 10.48
CA ASN A 274 -9.61 4.51 10.28
C ASN A 274 -10.21 3.19 9.75
N PRO A 275 -11.01 2.46 10.55
CA PRO A 275 -11.60 1.19 10.12
C PRO A 275 -12.62 1.37 8.98
N VAL A 276 -13.32 2.52 8.93
CA VAL A 276 -14.33 2.78 7.90
C VAL A 276 -13.68 2.94 6.54
N SER A 277 -12.61 3.71 6.43
CA SER A 277 -11.93 3.94 5.15
C SER A 277 -10.76 2.99 4.88
N LEU A 278 -10.41 2.14 5.86
CA LEU A 278 -9.19 1.31 5.88
C LEU A 278 -7.90 2.12 5.82
N SER A 279 -7.94 3.42 6.14
CA SER A 279 -6.75 4.28 6.07
C SER A 279 -5.83 3.98 7.23
N VAL A 280 -4.54 3.77 6.94
CA VAL A 280 -3.46 3.75 7.91
C VAL A 280 -2.46 4.83 7.56
N LYS A 281 -2.06 5.63 8.55
CA LYS A 281 -0.90 6.51 8.47
C LYS A 281 0.01 6.21 9.65
N THR A 282 1.32 6.22 9.42
CA THR A 282 2.28 5.85 10.46
C THR A 282 3.61 6.54 10.22
N SER A 283 4.29 6.92 11.30
CA SER A 283 5.70 7.34 11.25
C SER A 283 6.66 6.14 11.15
N PHE A 284 6.19 4.93 11.43
CA PHE A 284 6.97 3.71 11.32
C PHE A 284 7.10 3.31 9.85
N GLY A 285 8.20 3.70 9.21
CA GLY A 285 8.46 3.40 7.81
C GLY A 285 8.97 1.98 7.56
N LEU A 286 8.35 1.27 6.60
CA LEU A 286 9.03 0.19 5.87
C LEU A 286 10.05 0.83 4.93
N SER A 287 11.30 1.06 5.35
CA SER A 287 12.30 1.55 4.37
C SER A 287 12.38 0.57 3.18
N THR A 288 11.90 1.02 2.01
CA THR A 288 11.89 0.28 0.74
C THR A 288 13.13 0.54 -0.10
N ASP A 289 13.91 1.57 0.24
CA ASP A 289 15.17 1.88 -0.41
C ASP A 289 16.31 1.70 0.59
N GLY A 290 17.31 0.91 0.20
CA GLY A 290 18.54 0.67 0.95
C GLY A 290 19.48 1.88 1.04
N ASN A 291 18.92 3.10 0.99
CA ASN A 291 19.65 4.37 0.98
C ASN A 291 19.19 5.29 2.12
N SER A 292 18.89 4.73 3.30
CA SER A 292 18.59 5.53 4.50
C SER A 292 19.89 6.02 5.16
N ASN A 293 20.67 6.81 4.44
CA ASN A 293 21.88 7.43 5.00
C ASN A 293 21.63 8.81 5.61
N ASN A 294 20.40 9.30 5.82
CA ASN A 294 20.24 10.68 6.29
C ASN A 294 18.96 11.07 7.06
N THR A 295 18.34 10.19 7.86
CA THR A 295 17.41 10.67 8.91
C THR A 295 17.65 9.89 10.20
N GLN A 296 18.18 10.57 11.22
CA GLN A 296 18.30 10.08 12.59
C GLN A 296 16.91 10.04 13.25
N SER A 297 15.98 9.27 12.69
CA SER A 297 14.70 9.01 13.37
C SER A 297 14.98 8.41 14.74
N LEU A 298 14.28 8.88 15.77
CA LEU A 298 14.32 8.28 17.11
C LEU A 298 14.13 6.77 17.02
N ILE A 299 15.02 6.01 17.65
CA ILE A 299 14.92 4.56 17.71
C ILE A 299 14.01 4.23 18.88
N VAL A 300 12.81 3.75 18.60
CA VAL A 300 11.88 3.28 19.64
C VAL A 300 12.41 1.98 20.26
N PRO A 301 12.57 1.91 21.59
CA PRO A 301 12.99 0.69 22.27
C PRO A 301 11.98 -0.45 22.09
N LYS A 302 12.46 -1.70 22.08
CA LYS A 302 11.64 -2.89 21.85
C LYS A 302 10.65 -3.17 22.98
N SER A 303 11.04 -2.86 24.21
CA SER A 303 10.19 -2.83 25.41
C SER A 303 8.93 -1.99 25.18
N VAL A 304 9.05 -0.85 24.50
CA VAL A 304 7.94 0.03 24.14
C VAL A 304 7.01 -0.62 23.11
N TYR A 305 7.56 -1.35 22.11
CA TYR A 305 6.72 -2.11 21.18
C TYR A 305 5.92 -3.21 21.89
N ARG A 306 6.54 -3.93 22.83
CA ARG A 306 5.87 -4.96 23.63
C ARG A 306 4.75 -4.36 24.47
N MET A 307 5.07 -3.30 25.22
CA MET A 307 4.11 -2.56 26.04
C MET A 307 2.94 -2.04 25.22
N ALA A 308 3.20 -1.44 24.05
CA ALA A 308 2.15 -0.93 23.19
C ALA A 308 1.22 -2.03 22.69
N CYS A 309 1.75 -3.20 22.35
CA CYS A 309 0.92 -4.35 21.98
C CYS A 309 0.03 -4.79 23.14
N GLU A 310 0.60 -4.97 24.34
CA GLU A 310 -0.13 -5.41 25.53
C GLU A 310 -1.24 -4.43 25.95
N VAL A 311 -0.92 -3.13 25.97
CA VAL A 311 -1.84 -2.08 26.42
C VAL A 311 -2.92 -1.78 25.37
N CYS A 312 -2.55 -1.79 24.08
CA CYS A 312 -3.51 -1.46 23.03
C CYS A 312 -4.38 -2.64 22.60
N GLU A 313 -4.06 -3.90 22.96
CA GLU A 313 -4.81 -5.07 22.50
C GLU A 313 -6.30 -4.99 22.87
N ASN A 314 -6.61 -4.81 24.16
CA ASN A 314 -7.98 -4.66 24.63
C ASN A 314 -8.61 -3.36 24.14
N PHE A 315 -7.86 -2.26 24.13
CA PHE A 315 -8.32 -0.95 23.68
C PHE A 315 -8.75 -0.95 22.19
N ILE A 316 -8.03 -1.69 21.34
CA ILE A 316 -8.38 -1.82 19.93
C ILE A 316 -9.53 -2.82 19.72
N ALA A 317 -9.54 -3.92 20.49
CA ALA A 317 -10.58 -4.93 20.41
C ALA A 317 -11.93 -4.47 20.98
N ASP A 318 -11.90 -3.45 21.85
CA ASP A 318 -13.09 -2.84 22.41
C ASP A 318 -14.00 -2.28 21.29
N GLY A 319 -15.30 -2.56 21.38
CA GLY A 319 -16.29 -2.13 20.40
C GLY A 319 -16.66 -0.66 20.54
N GLU A 320 -16.24 -0.01 21.62
CA GLU A 320 -16.59 1.37 21.93
C GLU A 320 -16.05 2.37 20.89
N ASP A 321 -16.86 3.34 20.50
CA ASP A 321 -16.46 4.35 19.51
C ASP A 321 -15.52 5.42 20.07
N PHE A 322 -15.51 5.58 21.39
CA PHE A 322 -14.71 6.56 22.11
C PHE A 322 -13.93 5.91 23.24
N GLY A 323 -12.70 6.34 23.45
CA GLY A 323 -11.87 5.81 24.52
C GLY A 323 -10.48 6.43 24.56
N GLN A 324 -9.84 6.28 25.72
CA GLN A 324 -8.44 6.65 25.92
C GLN A 324 -7.74 5.55 26.70
N VAL A 325 -6.51 5.26 26.32
CA VAL A 325 -5.58 4.47 27.13
C VAL A 325 -4.25 5.19 27.20
N GLN A 326 -3.58 5.15 28.35
CA GLN A 326 -2.25 5.71 28.49
C GLN A 326 -1.42 4.91 29.46
N CYS A 327 -0.15 4.71 29.14
CA CYS A 327 0.81 4.06 30.01
C CYS A 327 2.20 4.67 29.84
N LYS A 328 3.01 4.56 30.88
CA LYS A 328 4.43 4.94 30.88
C LYS A 328 5.28 3.70 31.13
N GLY A 329 6.30 3.50 30.30
CA GLY A 329 7.24 2.40 30.46
C GLY A 329 8.44 2.72 31.31
N ASP A 330 9.21 1.67 31.65
CA ASP A 330 10.45 1.78 32.43
C ASP A 330 11.52 2.61 31.72
N ASP A 331 11.49 2.65 30.38
CA ASP A 331 12.36 3.49 29.56
C ASP A 331 11.90 4.95 29.47
N ASP A 332 10.96 5.37 30.32
CA ASP A 332 10.33 6.70 30.35
C ASP A 332 9.54 7.10 29.09
N TRP A 333 9.26 6.15 28.20
CA TRP A 333 8.38 6.37 27.05
C TRP A 333 6.91 6.37 27.47
N TRP A 334 6.13 7.27 26.87
CA TRP A 334 4.68 7.25 26.98
C TRP A 334 4.04 6.64 25.75
N ILE A 335 3.02 5.81 25.97
CA ILE A 335 2.13 5.32 24.93
C ILE A 335 0.74 5.85 25.25
N VAL A 336 0.15 6.56 24.29
CA VAL A 336 -1.19 7.14 24.44
C VAL A 336 -2.06 6.72 23.26
N GLY A 337 -3.13 5.98 23.54
CA GLY A 337 -4.16 5.62 22.59
C GLY A 337 -5.39 6.52 22.75
N ARG A 338 -5.90 7.05 21.64
CA ARG A 338 -7.14 7.83 21.56
C ARG A 338 -8.06 7.21 20.51
N LYS A 339 -9.32 7.02 20.86
CA LYS A 339 -10.37 6.52 19.97
C LYS A 339 -11.49 7.55 19.89
N SER A 340 -11.92 7.86 18.67
CA SER A 340 -13.02 8.79 18.42
C SER A 340 -13.77 8.36 17.16
N ASN A 341 -15.08 8.14 17.28
CA ASN A 341 -15.92 7.61 16.19
C ASN A 341 -15.29 6.38 15.52
N GLY A 342 -14.73 5.47 16.31
CA GLY A 342 -14.06 4.26 15.84
C GLY A 342 -12.66 4.48 15.22
N ARG A 343 -12.22 5.72 14.97
CA ARG A 343 -10.86 6.03 14.52
C ARG A 343 -9.88 5.90 15.68
N ILE A 344 -8.71 5.34 15.42
CA ILE A 344 -7.70 5.03 16.43
C ILE A 344 -6.43 5.84 16.12
N LEU A 345 -5.91 6.53 17.14
CA LEU A 345 -4.59 7.15 17.12
C LEU A 345 -3.79 6.60 18.30
N ILE A 346 -2.59 6.08 18.03
CA ILE A 346 -1.64 5.63 19.04
C ILE A 346 -0.39 6.48 18.89
N LEU A 347 -0.01 7.19 19.96
CA LEU A 347 1.17 8.03 20.03
C LEU A 347 2.23 7.35 20.90
N PHE A 348 3.48 7.50 20.49
CA PHE A 348 4.67 7.04 21.19
C PHE A 348 5.54 8.27 21.45
N LEU A 349 5.57 8.71 22.69
CA LEU A 349 6.29 9.92 23.08
C LEU A 349 7.61 9.50 23.74
N PRO A 350 8.75 10.01 23.25
CA PRO A 350 10.07 9.70 23.79
C PRO A 350 10.27 10.28 25.20
N PRO A 351 11.38 9.95 25.89
CA PRO A 351 11.71 10.44 27.23
C PRO A 351 12.13 11.93 27.25
N ARG A 352 11.30 12.82 26.70
CA ARG A 352 11.41 14.30 26.69
C ARG A 352 10.01 14.92 26.60
N PRO A 353 9.82 16.19 27.03
CA PRO A 353 8.78 16.55 27.99
C PRO A 353 7.38 16.13 27.51
N PRO A 354 6.66 15.35 28.33
CA PRO A 354 6.06 15.83 29.58
C PRO A 354 6.32 14.94 30.82
N THR A 355 6.50 15.57 32.00
CA THR A 355 6.86 14.87 33.26
C THR A 355 5.64 14.45 34.09
N THR A 356 4.50 15.13 33.95
CA THR A 356 3.24 14.78 34.64
C THR A 356 2.17 14.34 33.65
N MET A 357 1.16 13.62 34.15
CA MET A 357 0.04 13.14 33.32
C MET A 357 -0.69 14.28 32.59
N ASN A 358 -0.89 15.42 33.28
CA ASN A 358 -1.58 16.58 32.70
C ASN A 358 -0.77 17.20 31.56
N ASP A 359 0.55 17.24 31.69
CA ASP A 359 1.44 17.76 30.64
C ASP A 359 1.41 16.83 29.41
N VAL A 360 1.25 15.51 29.62
CA VAL A 360 1.07 14.51 28.55
C VAL A 360 -0.23 14.75 27.80
N ASP A 361 -1.34 14.89 28.51
CA ASP A 361 -2.63 15.17 27.85
C ASP A 361 -2.58 16.50 27.08
N GLY A 362 -1.97 17.55 27.64
CA GLY A 362 -1.77 18.82 26.96
C GLY A 362 -0.96 18.69 25.67
N HIS A 363 0.16 17.95 25.71
CA HIS A 363 1.00 17.71 24.55
C HIS A 363 0.29 16.85 23.47
N VAL A 364 -0.43 15.81 23.89
CA VAL A 364 -1.23 14.96 22.98
C VAL A 364 -2.30 15.79 22.27
N ASN A 365 -3.01 16.65 22.99
CA ASN A 365 -4.02 17.53 22.40
C ASN A 365 -3.41 18.52 21.41
N GLN A 366 -2.20 19.02 21.68
CA GLN A 366 -1.46 19.87 20.74
C GLN A 366 -1.08 19.11 19.47
N ILE A 367 -0.59 17.86 19.57
CA ILE A 367 -0.29 17.01 18.42
C ILE A 367 -1.55 16.77 17.59
N ILE A 368 -2.66 16.42 18.25
CA ILE A 368 -3.95 16.19 17.59
C ILE A 368 -4.39 17.44 16.83
N LYS A 369 -4.41 18.60 17.49
CA LYS A 369 -4.80 19.87 16.87
C LYS A 369 -3.87 20.30 15.73
N THR A 370 -2.60 19.91 15.75
CA THR A 370 -1.63 20.33 14.72
C THR A 370 -1.67 19.42 13.50
N HIS A 371 -1.80 18.10 13.71
CA HIS A 371 -1.63 17.11 12.62
C HIS A 371 -2.89 16.30 12.30
N PHE A 372 -3.87 16.30 13.19
CA PHE A 372 -5.07 15.46 13.10
C PHE A 372 -6.37 16.24 13.38
N ASP A 373 -6.36 17.58 13.28
CA ASP A 373 -7.47 18.48 13.61
C ASP A 373 -8.75 18.14 12.83
N SER A 374 -8.59 17.81 11.55
CA SER A 374 -9.68 17.40 10.67
C SER A 374 -10.18 15.96 10.91
N ILE A 375 -9.55 15.23 11.84
CA ILE A 375 -9.75 13.79 12.05
C ILE A 375 -10.31 13.49 13.45
N PHE A 376 -9.82 14.15 14.49
CA PHE A 376 -10.29 13.99 15.87
C PHE A 376 -10.85 15.32 16.35
N VAL A 377 -12.13 15.33 16.74
CA VAL A 377 -12.74 16.48 17.42
C VAL A 377 -12.36 16.36 18.89
N ILE A 378 -11.64 17.36 19.41
CA ILE A 378 -11.25 17.46 20.82
C ILE A 378 -12.42 17.99 21.64
#